data_AF-A0AAX2CG51-F1
#
_entry.id   AF-A0AAX2CG51-F1
#
_cell.length_a   1.000
_cell.length_b   1.000
_cell.length_c   1.000
_cell.angle_alpha   90.00
_cell.angle_beta   90.00
_cell.angle_gamma   90.00
#
_symmetry.space_group_name_H-M   'P 1'
#
loop_
_entity.id
_entity.type
_entity.pdbx_description
1 polymer ?
#
loop_
_entity_poly.entity_id
_entity_poly.type
_entity_poly.pdbx_seq_one_letter_code
_entity_poly.pdbx_strand_id
1 'polypeptide(L)'
;MKPGDDIKKFDQPNTVGYSLTESEFQTIINDKLNIQYDEYDGATIVLHLGSANGPMQILQVSIDIDYKKKNDEGKLVEYIFQIKTYFNKKQDNNQDAKKEYVGYKAQYKK
;
A
#
# COMPACT_ATOMS: atom_id res chain seq x y z
N MET A 1 29.97 -23.24 -5.89
CA MET A 1 29.38 -22.08 -6.60
C MET A 1 28.97 -21.06 -5.54
N LYS A 2 29.46 -19.83 -5.63
CA LYS A 2 29.07 -18.74 -4.73
C LYS A 2 27.67 -18.25 -5.11
N PRO A 3 26.79 -17.89 -4.18
CA PRO A 3 25.55 -17.21 -4.50
C PRO A 3 25.88 -15.87 -5.17
N GLY A 4 25.33 -15.61 -6.35
CA GLY A 4 25.48 -14.34 -7.06
C GLY A 4 24.70 -13.26 -6.33
N ASP A 5 25.45 -12.30 -5.79
CA ASP A 5 25.23 -10.91 -5.34
C ASP A 5 23.83 -10.28 -5.11
N ASP A 6 22.69 -10.94 -5.28
CA ASP A 6 21.35 -10.34 -5.08
C ASP A 6 20.65 -10.79 -3.79
N ILE A 7 21.41 -11.00 -2.71
CA ILE A 7 20.81 -11.08 -1.38
C ILE A 7 20.68 -9.64 -0.88
N LYS A 8 19.48 -9.05 -1.02
CA LYS A 8 19.09 -7.84 -0.29
C LYS A 8 19.42 -8.07 1.17
N LYS A 9 20.51 -7.45 1.62
CA LYS A 9 21.02 -7.57 2.98
C LYS A 9 19.93 -7.05 3.93
N PHE A 10 19.87 -7.67 5.11
CA PHE A 10 19.09 -7.32 6.31
C PHE A 10 17.73 -8.03 6.46
N ASP A 11 17.64 -8.85 7.51
CA ASP A 11 16.49 -9.60 8.02
C ASP A 11 15.31 -8.72 8.53
N GLN A 12 15.15 -7.50 8.02
CA GLN A 12 14.00 -6.65 8.35
C GLN A 12 12.86 -6.92 7.36
N PRO A 13 11.61 -7.08 7.82
CA PRO A 13 10.50 -7.34 6.91
C PRO A 13 10.33 -6.13 5.99
N ASN A 14 10.21 -6.40 4.68
CA ASN A 14 9.96 -5.37 3.65
C ASN A 14 8.56 -4.73 3.79
N THR A 15 7.76 -5.19 4.76
CA THR A 15 6.40 -4.75 5.04
C THR A 15 6.11 -4.87 6.53
N VAL A 16 5.55 -3.83 7.14
CA VAL A 16 5.00 -3.87 8.50
C VAL A 16 3.53 -3.49 8.44
N GLY A 17 2.65 -4.34 8.95
CA GLY A 17 1.20 -4.13 8.97
C GLY A 17 0.66 -4.02 10.40
N TYR A 18 -0.28 -3.10 10.59
CA TYR A 18 -1.00 -2.91 11.85
C TYR A 18 -2.50 -2.93 11.57
N SER A 19 -3.19 -3.93 12.10
CA SER A 19 -4.66 -3.95 12.13
C SER A 19 -5.15 -3.09 13.28
N LEU A 20 -6.19 -2.33 13.05
CA LEU A 20 -6.77 -1.40 14.01
C LEU A 20 -8.00 -2.01 14.66
N THR A 21 -8.18 -1.73 15.95
CA THR A 21 -9.49 -1.81 16.59
C THR A 21 -10.40 -0.71 16.06
N GLU A 22 -11.71 -0.82 16.30
CA GLU A 22 -12.66 0.22 15.87
C GLU A 22 -12.35 1.60 16.49
N SER A 23 -11.93 1.64 17.75
CA SER A 23 -11.58 2.90 18.44
C SER A 23 -10.30 3.53 17.87
N GLU A 24 -9.30 2.71 17.53
CA GLU A 24 -8.09 3.18 16.84
C GLU A 24 -8.41 3.65 15.42
N PHE A 25 -9.24 2.92 14.67
CA PHE A 25 -9.73 3.36 13.37
C PHE A 25 -10.42 4.73 13.48
N GLN A 26 -11.32 4.90 14.44
CA GLN A 26 -12.05 6.16 14.65
C GLN A 26 -11.11 7.34 14.91
N THR A 27 -10.13 7.15 15.79
CA THR A 27 -9.22 8.23 16.24
C THR A 27 -8.08 8.51 15.28
N ILE A 28 -7.51 7.48 14.63
CA ILE A 28 -6.33 7.61 13.77
C ILE A 28 -6.73 7.97 12.32
N ILE A 29 -7.81 7.38 11.82
CA ILE A 29 -8.20 7.46 10.40
C ILE A 29 -9.50 8.25 10.23
N ASN A 30 -10.56 7.82 10.92
CA ASN A 30 -11.91 8.29 10.61
C ASN A 30 -12.18 9.73 11.07
N ASP A 31 -11.46 10.25 12.07
CA ASP A 31 -11.49 11.68 12.44
C ASP A 31 -11.21 12.60 11.24
N LYS A 32 -10.44 12.13 10.26
CA LYS A 32 -10.17 12.87 9.01
C LYS A 32 -11.06 12.45 7.86
N LEU A 33 -11.30 11.15 7.67
CA LEU A 33 -12.08 10.66 6.54
C LEU A 33 -13.59 10.85 6.69
N ASN A 34 -14.09 10.93 7.93
CA ASN A 34 -15.51 11.11 8.26
C ASN A 34 -16.45 10.09 7.58
N ILE A 35 -15.97 8.85 7.42
CA ILE A 35 -16.73 7.74 6.85
C ILE A 35 -17.91 7.45 7.79
N GLN A 36 -19.10 7.48 7.21
CA GLN A 36 -20.33 7.06 7.88
C GLN A 36 -20.54 5.57 7.63
N TYR A 37 -20.61 4.78 8.68
CA TYR A 37 -20.77 3.33 8.63
C TYR A 37 -21.73 2.86 9.72
N ASP A 38 -22.36 1.70 9.49
CA ASP A 38 -23.23 1.04 10.46
C ASP A 38 -22.48 -0.06 11.23
N GLU A 39 -21.55 -0.77 10.56
CA GLU A 39 -20.70 -1.79 11.18
C GLU A 39 -19.24 -1.61 10.74
N TYR A 40 -18.32 -1.65 11.69
CA TYR A 40 -16.89 -1.72 11.45
C TYR A 40 -16.49 -3.16 11.12
N ASP A 41 -15.78 -3.37 10.01
CA ASP A 41 -15.38 -4.71 9.54
C ASP A 41 -13.85 -4.90 9.57
N GLY A 42 -13.08 -3.81 9.51
CA GLY A 42 -11.65 -3.83 9.75
C GLY A 42 -10.93 -2.63 9.14
N ALA A 43 -9.73 -2.35 9.65
CA ALA A 43 -8.83 -1.39 9.04
C ALA A 43 -7.39 -1.83 9.27
N THR A 44 -6.55 -1.67 8.26
CA THR A 44 -5.12 -1.99 8.33
C THR A 44 -4.29 -0.85 7.75
N ILE A 45 -3.22 -0.50 8.46
CA ILE A 45 -2.17 0.39 7.95
C ILE A 45 -0.95 -0.46 7.64
N VAL A 46 -0.44 -0.37 6.41
CA VAL A 46 0.72 -1.13 5.94
C VAL A 46 1.83 -0.18 5.47
N LEU A 47 3.00 -0.31 6.07
CA LEU A 47 4.23 0.36 5.66
C LEU A 47 5.05 -0.59 4.80
N HIS A 48 5.27 -0.24 3.53
CA HIS A 48 6.22 -0.94 2.68
C HIS A 48 7.57 -0.23 2.77
N LEU A 49 8.59 -0.99 3.12
CA LEU A 49 9.93 -0.52 3.38
C LEU A 49 10.90 -1.04 2.33
N GLY A 50 11.90 -0.25 2.00
CA GLY A 50 13.00 -0.70 1.17
C GLY A 50 14.04 0.37 0.93
N SER A 51 15.08 -0.02 0.20
CA SER A 51 16.16 0.86 -0.21
C SER A 51 16.79 0.30 -1.49
N ALA A 52 17.06 1.18 -2.45
CA ALA A 52 17.84 0.82 -3.64
C ALA A 52 19.35 0.87 -3.36
N ASN A 53 19.81 1.91 -2.65
CA ASN A 53 21.21 2.13 -2.27
C ASN A 53 21.27 3.08 -1.06
N GLY A 54 21.28 2.56 0.17
CA GLY A 54 21.32 3.38 1.40
C GLY A 54 20.42 2.86 2.53
N PRO A 55 20.11 3.69 3.56
CA PRO A 55 19.27 3.27 4.68
C PRO A 55 17.84 2.93 4.24
N MET A 56 17.19 2.02 4.98
CA MET A 56 15.76 1.69 4.82
C MET A 56 14.90 2.95 4.82
N GLN A 57 13.98 3.03 3.87
CA GLN A 57 13.03 4.14 3.70
C GLN A 57 11.62 3.57 3.52
N ILE A 58 10.61 4.39 3.84
CA ILE A 58 9.23 4.09 3.48
C ILE A 58 9.08 4.32 1.98
N LEU A 59 8.66 3.28 1.26
CA LEU A 59 8.37 3.33 -0.17
C LEU A 59 6.89 3.58 -0.43
N GLN A 60 6.03 3.02 0.42
CA GLN A 60 4.59 3.16 0.31
C GLN A 60 3.93 3.05 1.69
N VAL A 61 2.85 3.80 1.87
CA VAL A 61 1.85 3.57 2.94
C VAL A 61 0.55 3.11 2.27
N SER A 62 0.02 1.96 2.67
CA SER A 62 -1.33 1.50 2.34
C SER A 62 -2.22 1.67 3.58
N ILE A 63 -3.45 2.11 3.36
CA ILE A 63 -4.52 2.06 4.34
C ILE A 63 -5.69 1.36 3.66
N ASP A 64 -6.10 0.23 4.21
CA ASP A 64 -7.21 -0.57 3.72
C ASP A 64 -8.29 -0.58 4.82
N ILE A 65 -9.53 -0.25 4.46
CA ILE A 65 -10.66 -0.08 5.39
C ILE A 65 -11.86 -0.84 4.84
N ASP A 66 -12.38 -1.75 5.63
CA ASP A 66 -13.57 -2.54 5.35
C ASP A 66 -14.66 -2.13 6.35
N TYR A 67 -15.84 -1.78 5.83
CA TYR A 67 -16.98 -1.39 6.65
C TYR A 67 -18.28 -1.74 5.95
N LYS A 68 -19.37 -1.82 6.73
CA LYS A 68 -20.70 -2.03 6.18
C LYS A 68 -21.61 -0.84 6.45
N LYS A 69 -22.47 -0.55 5.48
CA LYS A 69 -23.44 0.53 5.55
C LYS A 69 -24.76 0.09 4.96
N LYS A 70 -25.87 0.48 5.59
CA LYS A 70 -27.21 0.29 5.06
C LYS A 70 -27.40 1.15 3.83
N ASN A 71 -27.91 0.54 2.76
CA ASN A 71 -28.40 1.26 1.60
C ASN A 71 -29.81 1.84 1.87
N ASP A 72 -30.39 2.52 0.88
CA ASP A 72 -31.71 3.16 1.00
C ASP A 72 -32.85 2.15 1.26
N GLU A 73 -32.64 0.86 0.98
CA GLU A 73 -33.59 -0.22 1.28
C GLU A 73 -33.39 -0.82 2.69
N GLY A 74 -32.46 -0.29 3.48
CA GLY A 74 -32.10 -0.78 4.81
C GLY A 74 -31.24 -2.05 4.81
N LYS A 75 -30.77 -2.51 3.65
CA LYS A 75 -29.89 -3.68 3.53
C LYS A 75 -28.45 -3.30 3.82
N LEU A 76 -27.79 -4.09 4.65
CA LEU A 76 -26.38 -3.92 4.98
C LEU A 76 -25.52 -4.32 3.76
N VAL A 77 -24.67 -3.40 3.28
CA VAL A 77 -23.78 -3.60 2.13
C VAL A 77 -22.33 -3.37 2.58
N GLU A 78 -21.42 -4.24 2.11
CA GLU A 78 -19.98 -4.16 2.40
C GLU A 78 -19.27 -3.19 1.44
N TYR A 79 -18.33 -2.42 1.99
CA TYR A 79 -17.52 -1.44 1.28
C TYR A 79 -16.05 -1.64 1.64
N ILE A 80 -15.20 -1.62 0.62
CA ILE A 80 -13.74 -1.72 0.73
C ILE A 80 -13.15 -0.40 0.23
N PHE A 81 -12.38 0.28 1.06
CA PHE A 81 -11.75 1.55 0.75
C PHE A 81 -10.24 1.46 0.91
N GLN A 82 -9.49 1.82 -0.13
CA GLN A 82 -8.03 1.73 -0.14
C GLN A 82 -7.38 3.07 -0.45
N ILE A 83 -6.45 3.50 0.39
CA ILE A 83 -5.57 4.65 0.14
C ILE A 83 -4.15 4.12 0.00
N LYS A 84 -3.48 4.42 -1.12
CA LYS A 84 -2.08 4.07 -1.35
C LYS A 84 -1.28 5.32 -1.69
N THR A 85 -0.29 5.63 -0.86
CA THR A 85 0.63 6.75 -1.07
C THR A 85 2.03 6.20 -1.29
N TYR A 86 2.65 6.62 -2.38
CA TYR A 86 4.00 6.20 -2.76
C TYR A 86 4.99 7.34 -2.49
N PHE A 87 6.10 7.00 -1.84
CA PHE A 87 7.16 7.91 -1.43
C PHE A 87 8.46 7.72 -2.23
N ASN A 88 8.42 6.88 -3.28
CA ASN A 88 9.56 6.65 -4.17
C ASN A 88 10.15 7.97 -4.68
N LYS A 89 11.48 8.03 -4.79
CA LYS A 89 12.15 9.24 -5.28
C LYS A 89 11.80 9.43 -6.75
N LYS A 90 11.67 10.70 -7.17
CA LYS A 90 11.42 11.08 -8.58
C LYS A 90 12.42 10.44 -9.56
N GLN A 91 13.63 10.10 -9.11
CA GLN A 91 14.68 9.41 -9.87
C GLN A 91 14.36 7.94 -10.18
N ASP A 92 13.70 7.21 -9.26
CA ASP A 92 13.26 5.83 -9.51
C ASP A 92 12.16 5.77 -10.60
N ASN A 93 11.48 6.90 -10.82
CA ASN A 93 10.46 7.07 -11.85
C ASN A 93 10.99 7.65 -13.18
N ASN A 94 12.22 8.18 -13.22
CA ASN A 94 12.76 8.90 -14.37
C ASN A 94 14.16 8.41 -14.79
N GLN A 95 14.18 7.37 -15.61
CA GLN A 95 14.87 7.29 -16.92
C GLN A 95 14.87 5.83 -17.38
N ASP A 96 15.08 4.89 -16.46
CA ASP A 96 15.22 3.47 -16.79
C ASP A 96 13.85 2.78 -16.90
N ALA A 97 12.89 3.08 -16.03
CA ALA A 97 11.52 2.57 -16.16
C ALA A 97 10.86 2.93 -17.51
N LYS A 98 11.16 4.13 -18.04
CA LYS A 98 10.68 4.56 -19.37
C LYS A 98 11.37 3.77 -20.50
N LYS A 99 12.65 3.44 -20.36
CA LYS A 99 13.39 2.60 -21.32
C LYS A 99 12.92 1.15 -21.27
N GLU A 100 12.71 0.59 -20.09
CA GLU A 100 12.14 -0.76 -19.91
C GLU A 100 10.73 -0.85 -20.50
N TYR A 101 9.86 0.13 -20.25
CA TYR A 101 8.53 0.18 -20.87
C TYR A 101 8.60 0.25 -22.41
N VAL A 102 9.50 1.05 -22.97
CA VAL A 102 9.70 1.12 -24.43
C VAL A 102 10.22 -0.21 -24.98
N GLY A 103 11.16 -0.86 -24.28
CA GLY A 103 11.68 -2.19 -24.64
C GLY A 103 10.59 -3.26 -24.59
N TYR A 104 9.80 -3.29 -23.52
CA TYR A 104 8.67 -4.21 -23.37
C TYR A 104 7.64 -3.98 -24.48
N LYS A 105 7.22 -2.73 -24.73
CA LYS A 105 6.29 -2.40 -25.82
C LYS A 105 6.78 -2.83 -27.20
N ALA A 106 8.10 -2.86 -27.44
CA ALA A 106 8.67 -3.35 -28.69
C ALA A 106 8.61 -4.88 -28.82
N GLN A 107 8.74 -5.62 -27.71
CA GLN A 107 8.66 -7.09 -27.70
C GLN A 107 7.27 -7.62 -28.05
N TYR A 108 6.21 -6.89 -27.68
CA TYR A 108 4.81 -7.29 -27.91
C TYR A 108 4.18 -6.67 -29.16
N LYS A 109 4.98 -6.03 -30.02
CA LYS A 109 4.56 -5.52 -31.35
C LYS A 109 4.88 -6.49 -32.50
N LYS A 110 4.95 -7.79 -32.21
CA LYS A 110 5.02 -8.83 -33.26
C LYS A 110 3.66 -9.06 -33.90
#